data_AF-A0A5S3XU79-F1
#
_entry.id   AF-A0A5S3XU79-F1
#
_cell.length_a   1.000
_cell.length_b   1.000
_cell.length_c   1.000
_cell.angle_alpha   90.00
_cell.angle_beta   90.00
_cell.angle_gamma   90.00
#
_symmetry.space_group_name_H-M   'P 1'
#
loop_
_entity.id
_entity.type
_entity.pdbx_description
1 polymer ?
#
loop_
_entity_poly.entity_id
_entity_poly.type
_entity_poly.pdbx_seq_one_letter_code
_entity_poly.pdbx_strand_id
1 'polypeptide(L)'
;MNISKEQQGALCSALAQLRLKADLILAPKYPHFAGKPYPLGRCKEIRDEVYRLLMQPQSDTEFPILNILKTTQQQPELRKVWGSLRDEFFQNAMVIDQWYIDVANDTVDANKPRVEIMPFAQSGFSQITSFKQFAHIARPYWQVELYRNTVCPALAPFLPIICVGKNQTSWLAAANDEMLKVAMHSEFKSPLEIIDTLPSPPAHIIHKWQTVLDKHAHISLLTQTGSAQAFCQQYRIEQRHLDSAFRDEIVIAYSHLPKGI
;
A
#
# COMPACT_ATOMS: atom_id res chain seq x y z
N MET A 1 -23.87 -11.15 -5.84
CA MET A 1 -23.96 -12.15 -4.75
C MET A 1 -24.69 -11.53 -3.56
N ASN A 2 -25.71 -12.20 -3.04
CA ASN A 2 -26.41 -11.76 -1.83
C ASN A 2 -26.05 -12.71 -0.67
N ILE A 3 -25.39 -12.20 0.37
CA ILE A 3 -25.01 -12.96 1.57
C ILE A 3 -26.05 -12.65 2.65
N SER A 4 -26.76 -13.67 3.15
CA SER A 4 -27.69 -13.50 4.28
C SER A 4 -26.94 -13.19 5.58
N LYS A 5 -27.63 -12.65 6.60
CA LYS A 5 -26.99 -12.42 7.92
C LYS A 5 -26.41 -13.70 8.54
N GLU A 6 -27.08 -14.82 8.36
CA GLU A 6 -26.60 -16.13 8.83
C GLU A 6 -25.34 -16.55 8.08
N GLN A 7 -25.34 -16.44 6.75
CA GLN A 7 -24.17 -16.73 5.93
C GLN A 7 -23.00 -15.79 6.28
N GLN A 8 -23.27 -14.52 6.55
CA GLN A 8 -22.25 -13.56 6.97
C GLN A 8 -21.57 -14.00 8.28
N GLY A 9 -22.34 -14.42 9.29
CA GLY A 9 -21.79 -14.93 10.55
C GLY A 9 -20.97 -16.22 10.36
N ALA A 10 -21.46 -17.14 9.53
CA ALA A 10 -20.75 -18.37 9.18
C ALA A 10 -19.44 -18.10 8.42
N LEU A 11 -19.47 -17.17 7.46
CA LEU A 11 -18.28 -16.73 6.71
C LEU A 11 -17.24 -16.07 7.62
N CYS A 12 -17.66 -15.14 8.49
CA CYS A 12 -16.76 -14.50 9.45
C CYS A 12 -16.06 -15.56 10.31
N SER A 13 -16.81 -16.55 10.80
CA SER A 13 -16.26 -17.63 11.61
C SER A 13 -15.28 -18.50 10.83
N ALA A 14 -15.64 -18.92 9.62
CA ALA A 14 -14.80 -19.73 8.75
C ALA A 14 -13.51 -18.99 8.33
N LEU A 15 -13.61 -17.72 7.94
CA LEU A 15 -12.45 -16.89 7.62
C LEU A 15 -11.58 -16.64 8.84
N ALA A 16 -12.14 -16.50 10.03
CA ALA A 16 -11.35 -16.35 11.27
C ALA A 16 -10.57 -17.63 11.60
N GLN A 17 -11.13 -18.81 11.32
CA GLN A 17 -10.42 -20.08 11.45
C GLN A 17 -9.34 -20.25 10.37
N LEU A 18 -9.64 -19.86 9.12
CA LEU A 18 -8.62 -19.83 8.06
C LEU A 18 -7.48 -18.86 8.38
N ARG A 19 -7.82 -17.72 9.00
CA ARG A 19 -6.87 -16.72 9.48
C ARG A 19 -5.94 -17.27 10.56
N LEU A 20 -6.41 -18.11 11.48
CA LEU A 20 -5.55 -18.79 12.45
C LEU A 20 -4.44 -19.61 11.78
N LYS A 21 -4.74 -20.25 10.64
CA LYS A 21 -3.73 -20.99 9.88
C LYS A 21 -2.69 -20.06 9.24
N ALA A 22 -3.15 -18.91 8.73
CA ALA A 22 -2.25 -17.87 8.27
C ALA A 22 -1.35 -17.35 9.41
N ASP A 23 -1.91 -17.13 10.60
CA ASP A 23 -1.16 -16.66 11.77
C ASP A 23 -0.03 -17.63 12.16
N LEU A 24 -0.28 -18.95 12.13
CA LEU A 24 0.75 -19.98 12.39
C LEU A 24 1.93 -19.91 11.42
N ILE A 25 1.70 -19.45 10.19
CA ILE A 25 2.73 -19.30 9.16
C ILE A 25 3.44 -17.95 9.30
N LEU A 26 2.69 -16.89 9.58
CA LEU A 26 3.16 -15.51 9.50
C LEU A 26 3.80 -15.02 10.79
N ALA A 27 3.29 -15.39 11.97
CA ALA A 27 3.81 -14.89 13.24
C ALA A 27 5.30 -15.22 13.45
N PRO A 28 5.81 -16.44 13.10
CA PRO A 28 7.24 -16.72 13.18
C PRO A 28 8.08 -15.96 12.16
N LYS A 29 7.53 -15.68 10.96
CA LYS A 29 8.23 -14.98 9.87
C LYS A 29 8.28 -13.46 10.08
N TYR A 30 7.24 -12.90 10.69
CA TYR A 30 7.03 -11.47 10.85
C TYR A 30 6.64 -11.13 12.29
N PRO A 31 7.49 -11.43 13.29
CA PRO A 31 7.13 -11.31 14.70
C PRO A 31 6.87 -9.85 15.12
N HIS A 32 7.50 -8.88 14.43
CA HIS A 32 7.35 -7.45 14.72
C HIS A 32 7.27 -6.62 13.42
N PHE A 33 6.65 -5.45 13.52
CA PHE A 33 6.65 -4.40 12.49
C PHE A 33 6.68 -3.02 13.14
N ALA A 34 7.68 -2.20 12.81
CA ALA A 34 7.84 -0.85 13.35
C ALA A 34 7.72 -0.80 14.89
N GLY A 35 8.33 -1.77 15.59
CA GLY A 35 8.30 -1.90 17.05
C GLY A 35 7.01 -2.49 17.64
N LYS A 36 5.98 -2.77 16.82
CA LYS A 36 4.74 -3.41 17.26
C LYS A 36 4.79 -4.93 17.06
N PRO A 37 4.23 -5.74 17.97
CA PRO A 37 4.15 -7.18 17.78
C PRO A 37 3.12 -7.56 16.70
N TYR A 38 3.28 -8.73 16.12
CA TYR A 38 2.25 -9.37 15.30
C TYR A 38 0.90 -9.42 16.06
N PRO A 39 -0.26 -9.11 15.42
CA PRO A 39 -0.47 -8.90 13.98
C PRO A 39 -0.42 -7.44 13.52
N LEU A 40 -0.02 -6.51 14.39
CA LEU A 40 -0.15 -5.08 14.12
C LEU A 40 0.66 -4.64 12.90
N GLY A 41 0.01 -3.92 11.98
CA GLY A 41 0.61 -3.44 10.73
C GLY A 41 0.82 -4.50 9.64
N ARG A 42 0.33 -5.73 9.81
CA ARG A 42 0.54 -6.85 8.86
C ARG A 42 -0.66 -7.18 7.98
N CYS A 43 -1.58 -6.23 7.77
CA CYS A 43 -2.82 -6.47 7.02
C CYS A 43 -2.59 -7.00 5.61
N LYS A 44 -1.51 -6.57 4.94
CA LYS A 44 -1.17 -7.06 3.59
C LYS A 44 -0.79 -8.54 3.62
N GLU A 45 0.17 -8.91 4.45
CA GLU A 45 0.68 -10.28 4.56
C GLU A 45 -0.42 -11.24 4.98
N ILE A 46 -1.24 -10.81 5.95
CA ILE A 46 -2.41 -11.53 6.40
C ILE A 46 -3.42 -11.75 5.27
N ARG A 47 -3.82 -10.67 4.58
CA ARG A 47 -4.79 -10.76 3.46
C ARG A 47 -4.26 -11.71 2.39
N ASP A 48 -3.01 -11.55 2.01
CA ASP A 48 -2.39 -12.35 0.95
C ASP A 48 -2.33 -13.84 1.32
N GLU A 49 -1.99 -14.16 2.57
CA GLU A 49 -1.92 -15.55 3.04
C GLU A 49 -3.30 -16.19 3.22
N VAL A 50 -4.27 -15.46 3.76
CA VAL A 50 -5.66 -15.94 3.85
C VAL A 50 -6.25 -16.14 2.46
N TYR A 51 -6.02 -15.22 1.53
CA TYR A 51 -6.43 -15.39 0.13
C TYR A 51 -5.79 -16.64 -0.47
N ARG A 52 -4.49 -16.84 -0.27
CA ARG A 52 -3.76 -18.02 -0.75
C ARG A 52 -4.37 -19.32 -0.21
N LEU A 53 -4.61 -19.41 1.10
CA LEU A 53 -5.24 -20.56 1.75
C LEU A 53 -6.69 -20.77 1.30
N LEU A 54 -7.44 -19.68 1.09
CA LEU A 54 -8.80 -19.72 0.58
C LEU A 54 -8.81 -20.34 -0.82
N MET A 55 -7.87 -19.97 -1.70
CA MET A 55 -7.82 -20.52 -3.06
C MET A 55 -7.35 -21.99 -3.14
N GLN A 56 -6.93 -22.61 -2.03
CA GLN A 56 -6.54 -24.03 -2.03
C GLN A 56 -7.76 -24.96 -2.00
N PRO A 57 -7.73 -26.13 -2.67
CA PRO A 57 -8.83 -27.11 -2.62
C PRO A 57 -9.18 -27.60 -1.22
N GLN A 58 -8.20 -27.69 -0.32
CA GLN A 58 -8.39 -28.19 1.04
C GLN A 58 -9.35 -27.32 1.86
N SER A 59 -9.48 -26.03 1.55
CA SER A 59 -10.43 -25.18 2.25
C SER A 59 -11.88 -25.47 1.85
N ASP A 60 -12.14 -26.11 0.70
CA ASP A 60 -13.49 -26.50 0.27
C ASP A 60 -14.09 -27.57 1.19
N THR A 61 -13.25 -28.52 1.63
CA THR A 61 -13.68 -29.64 2.46
C THR A 61 -13.76 -29.25 3.93
N GLU A 62 -12.86 -28.40 4.40
CA GLU A 62 -12.80 -27.99 5.80
C GLU A 62 -13.83 -26.90 6.13
N PHE A 63 -14.04 -25.95 5.21
CA PHE A 63 -14.96 -24.82 5.40
C PHE A 63 -15.87 -24.62 4.18
N PRO A 64 -16.89 -25.48 3.98
CA PRO A 64 -17.72 -25.46 2.77
C PRO A 64 -18.37 -24.11 2.44
N ILE A 65 -18.69 -23.30 3.47
CA ILE A 65 -19.27 -21.97 3.29
C ILE A 65 -18.33 -21.01 2.54
N LEU A 66 -17.01 -21.21 2.60
CA LEU A 66 -16.04 -20.37 1.89
C LEU A 66 -16.11 -20.51 0.37
N ASN A 67 -16.74 -21.57 -0.14
CA ASN A 67 -16.87 -21.81 -1.58
C ASN A 67 -17.65 -20.71 -2.28
N ILE A 68 -18.52 -19.99 -1.56
CA ILE A 68 -19.25 -18.84 -2.12
C ILE A 68 -18.31 -17.68 -2.48
N LEU A 69 -17.11 -17.63 -1.87
CA LEU A 69 -16.09 -16.62 -2.17
C LEU A 69 -15.16 -17.05 -3.31
N LYS A 70 -15.20 -18.32 -3.71
CA LYS A 70 -14.36 -18.87 -4.78
C LYS A 70 -15.10 -18.74 -6.09
N THR A 71 -14.55 -17.94 -6.99
CA THR A 71 -15.21 -17.62 -8.25
C THR A 71 -14.88 -18.63 -9.34
N THR A 72 -15.90 -19.03 -10.09
CA THR A 72 -15.76 -19.74 -11.37
C THR A 72 -15.77 -18.73 -12.53
N GLN A 73 -15.48 -19.17 -13.76
CA GLN A 73 -15.41 -18.31 -14.97
C GLN A 73 -16.66 -17.46 -15.27
N GLN A 74 -17.78 -17.69 -14.58
CA GLN A 74 -19.04 -16.94 -14.75
C GLN A 74 -19.41 -16.09 -13.52
N GLN A 75 -18.54 -15.98 -12.51
CA GLN A 75 -18.83 -15.25 -11.27
C GLN A 75 -17.87 -14.08 -11.00
N PRO A 76 -18.33 -13.05 -10.26
CA PRO A 76 -17.55 -11.85 -9.95
C PRO A 76 -16.32 -12.16 -9.10
N GLU A 77 -15.12 -11.98 -9.65
CA GLU A 77 -13.84 -12.37 -9.02
C GLU A 77 -13.66 -11.76 -7.61
N LEU A 78 -13.21 -12.58 -6.66
CA LEU A 78 -12.71 -12.11 -5.37
C LEU A 78 -11.39 -11.37 -5.59
N ARG A 79 -11.41 -10.05 -5.42
CA ARG A 79 -10.24 -9.22 -5.70
C ARG A 79 -9.59 -8.73 -4.41
N LYS A 80 -8.26 -8.75 -4.38
CA LYS A 80 -7.48 -8.07 -3.36
C LYS A 80 -7.44 -6.57 -3.66
N VAL A 81 -7.68 -5.75 -2.66
CA VAL A 81 -7.67 -4.28 -2.78
C VAL A 81 -6.76 -3.65 -1.74
N TRP A 82 -6.22 -2.48 -2.10
CA TRP A 82 -5.54 -1.54 -1.21
C TRP A 82 -6.14 -0.15 -1.41
N GLY A 83 -6.35 0.59 -0.32
CA GLY A 83 -7.01 1.89 -0.40
C GLY A 83 -7.15 2.59 0.93
N SER A 84 -7.98 3.63 0.91
CA SER A 84 -8.36 4.42 2.06
C SER A 84 -9.52 3.74 2.80
N LEU A 85 -9.43 3.65 4.12
CA LEU A 85 -10.55 3.32 4.97
C LEU A 85 -10.93 4.57 5.77
N ARG A 86 -12.03 5.21 5.36
CA ARG A 86 -12.57 6.45 5.94
C ARG A 86 -11.59 7.62 5.97
N ASP A 87 -10.58 7.62 5.09
CA ASP A 87 -9.47 8.58 5.07
C ASP A 87 -8.65 8.65 6.37
N GLU A 88 -8.74 7.61 7.20
CA GLU A 88 -8.00 7.48 8.46
C GLU A 88 -6.84 6.48 8.35
N PHE A 89 -7.03 5.41 7.57
CA PHE A 89 -6.08 4.30 7.48
C PHE A 89 -5.85 3.84 6.05
N PHE A 90 -4.64 3.34 5.78
CA PHE A 90 -4.40 2.50 4.61
C PHE A 90 -4.80 1.07 4.93
N GLN A 91 -5.69 0.49 4.12
CA GLN A 91 -6.24 -0.84 4.38
C GLN A 91 -6.02 -1.80 3.21
N ASN A 92 -5.66 -3.04 3.54
CA ASN A 92 -5.62 -4.16 2.62
C ASN A 92 -6.83 -5.06 2.91
N ALA A 93 -7.71 -5.24 1.92
CA ALA A 93 -8.93 -6.03 2.07
C ALA A 93 -9.19 -6.87 0.83
N MET A 94 -10.29 -7.62 0.84
CA MET A 94 -10.83 -8.31 -0.31
C MET A 94 -12.22 -7.76 -0.63
N VAL A 95 -12.58 -7.77 -1.91
CA VAL A 95 -13.89 -7.32 -2.40
C VAL A 95 -14.43 -8.36 -3.38
N ILE A 96 -15.69 -8.73 -3.19
CA ILE A 96 -16.45 -9.56 -4.12
C ILE A 96 -17.86 -8.98 -4.24
N ASP A 97 -18.28 -8.68 -5.48
CA ASP A 97 -19.50 -7.90 -5.74
C ASP A 97 -19.61 -6.65 -4.85
N GLN A 98 -20.65 -6.60 -4.03
CA GLN A 98 -21.01 -5.52 -3.13
C GLN A 98 -20.49 -5.75 -1.71
N TRP A 99 -19.59 -6.70 -1.49
CA TRP A 99 -19.11 -7.09 -0.17
C TRP A 99 -17.65 -6.71 0.03
N TYR A 100 -17.40 -6.03 1.14
CA TYR A 100 -16.09 -5.75 1.68
C TYR A 100 -15.75 -6.83 2.73
N ILE A 101 -14.56 -7.41 2.60
CA ILE A 101 -14.06 -8.47 3.46
C ILE A 101 -12.67 -8.08 3.96
N ASP A 102 -12.57 -7.76 5.24
CA ASP A 102 -11.31 -7.50 5.92
C ASP A 102 -10.98 -8.67 6.84
N VAL A 103 -9.96 -9.44 6.49
CA VAL A 103 -9.47 -10.58 7.28
C VAL A 103 -8.34 -10.18 8.24
N ALA A 104 -8.12 -8.87 8.39
CA ALA A 104 -7.05 -8.23 9.14
C ALA A 104 -7.56 -7.01 9.94
N ASN A 105 -8.83 -6.99 10.34
CA ASN A 105 -9.46 -5.83 10.99
C ASN A 105 -8.83 -5.50 12.36
N ASP A 106 -8.18 -6.47 12.99
CA ASP A 106 -7.45 -6.35 14.27
C ASP A 106 -6.00 -5.82 14.13
N THR A 107 -5.55 -5.51 12.92
CA THR A 107 -4.14 -5.13 12.68
C THR A 107 -3.82 -3.66 12.94
N VAL A 108 -4.84 -2.83 13.17
CA VAL A 108 -4.69 -1.44 13.66
C VAL A 108 -5.00 -1.37 15.15
N ASP A 109 -6.05 -2.08 15.59
CA ASP A 109 -6.50 -2.17 16.97
C ASP A 109 -6.78 -3.65 17.31
N ALA A 110 -5.94 -4.22 18.17
CA ALA A 110 -5.99 -5.63 18.54
C ALA A 110 -7.26 -6.03 19.30
N ASN A 111 -8.07 -5.06 19.76
CA ASN A 111 -9.34 -5.33 20.44
C ASN A 111 -10.51 -5.56 19.46
N LYS A 112 -10.30 -5.30 18.16
CA LYS A 112 -11.32 -5.54 17.14
C LYS A 112 -11.44 -7.03 16.80
N PRO A 113 -12.59 -7.48 16.26
CA PRO A 113 -12.68 -8.79 15.63
C PRO A 113 -11.64 -8.94 14.52
N ARG A 114 -11.06 -10.14 14.39
CA ARG A 114 -10.04 -10.44 13.37
C ARG A 114 -10.55 -10.28 11.94
N VAL A 115 -11.82 -10.65 11.73
CA VAL A 115 -12.49 -10.63 10.45
C VAL A 115 -13.72 -9.73 10.53
N GLU A 116 -13.88 -8.89 9.52
CA GLU A 116 -15.06 -8.07 9.30
C GLU A 116 -15.57 -8.29 7.86
N ILE A 117 -16.88 -8.51 7.74
CA ILE A 117 -17.57 -8.60 6.45
C ILE A 117 -18.74 -7.65 6.51
N MET A 118 -18.87 -6.77 5.52
CA MET A 118 -20.02 -5.88 5.41
C MET A 118 -20.27 -5.43 3.97
N PRO A 119 -21.41 -4.79 3.67
CA PRO A 119 -21.62 -4.18 2.37
C PRO A 119 -20.53 -3.13 2.08
N PHE A 120 -19.96 -3.16 0.87
CA PHE A 120 -18.90 -2.24 0.44
C PHE A 120 -19.33 -0.78 0.56
N ALA A 121 -20.59 -0.48 0.26
CA ALA A 121 -21.15 0.87 0.43
C ALA A 121 -21.16 1.36 1.89
N GLN A 122 -21.04 0.46 2.87
CA GLN A 122 -21.06 0.78 4.30
C GLN A 122 -19.66 0.76 4.94
N SER A 123 -18.64 0.23 4.27
CA SER A 123 -17.30 0.10 4.85
C SER A 123 -16.56 1.42 4.99
N GLY A 124 -16.93 2.41 4.18
CA GLY A 124 -16.15 3.65 4.01
C GLY A 124 -14.81 3.40 3.33
N PHE A 125 -14.63 2.26 2.68
CA PHE A 125 -13.44 1.97 1.87
C PHE A 125 -13.53 2.67 0.52
N SER A 126 -12.44 3.30 0.09
CA SER A 126 -12.34 3.94 -1.22
C SER A 126 -10.94 3.78 -1.81
N GLN A 127 -10.84 3.92 -3.13
CA GLN A 127 -9.54 4.00 -3.79
C GLN A 127 -8.86 5.31 -3.45
N ILE A 128 -7.53 5.28 -3.32
CA ILE A 128 -6.73 6.49 -3.21
C ILE A 128 -6.50 7.04 -4.62
N THR A 129 -6.91 8.28 -4.84
CA THR A 129 -6.93 8.89 -6.18
C THR A 129 -5.90 10.00 -6.36
N SER A 130 -5.25 10.45 -5.27
CA SER A 130 -4.25 11.51 -5.32
C SER A 130 -3.17 11.38 -4.25
N PHE A 131 -2.01 11.98 -4.51
CA PHE A 131 -0.96 12.10 -3.50
C PHE A 131 -1.35 13.05 -2.35
N LYS A 132 -2.26 13.99 -2.58
CA LYS A 132 -2.86 14.82 -1.52
C LYS A 132 -3.66 13.98 -0.53
N GLN A 133 -4.52 13.09 -1.03
CA GLN A 133 -5.26 12.14 -0.19
C GLN A 133 -4.30 11.19 0.53
N PHE A 134 -3.30 10.64 -0.18
CA PHE A 134 -2.25 9.83 0.46
C PHE A 134 -1.58 10.58 1.62
N ALA A 135 -1.17 11.83 1.40
CA ALA A 135 -0.51 12.65 2.41
C ALA A 135 -1.43 12.97 3.61
N HIS A 136 -2.72 13.19 3.36
CA HIS A 136 -3.73 13.40 4.39
C HIS A 136 -3.84 12.18 5.32
N ILE A 137 -3.84 10.97 4.78
CA ILE A 137 -3.93 9.71 5.54
C ILE A 137 -2.59 9.39 6.23
N ALA A 138 -1.49 9.46 5.48
CA ALA A 138 -0.17 9.00 5.93
C ALA A 138 0.34 9.77 7.16
N ARG A 139 0.17 11.10 7.18
CA ARG A 139 0.67 11.97 8.26
C ARG A 139 0.16 11.54 9.65
N PRO A 140 -1.16 11.50 9.92
CA PRO A 140 -1.68 11.05 11.21
C PRO A 140 -1.49 9.54 11.42
N TYR A 141 -1.72 8.71 10.39
CA TYR A 141 -1.69 7.25 10.56
C TYR A 141 -0.29 6.73 10.90
N TRP A 142 0.74 7.21 10.20
CA TRP A 142 2.13 6.80 10.43
C TRP A 142 2.87 7.69 11.43
N GLN A 143 2.25 8.79 11.87
CA GLN A 143 2.85 9.79 12.76
C GLN A 143 4.18 10.34 12.21
N VAL A 144 4.15 10.78 10.95
CA VAL A 144 5.30 11.25 10.17
C VAL A 144 5.12 12.69 9.72
N GLU A 145 6.23 13.38 9.50
CA GLU A 145 6.25 14.58 8.67
C GLU A 145 6.48 14.23 7.20
N LEU A 146 5.88 15.02 6.31
CA LEU A 146 5.91 14.79 4.87
C LEU A 146 6.60 15.95 4.17
N TYR A 147 7.55 15.63 3.30
CA TYR A 147 8.32 16.59 2.52
C TYR A 147 8.29 16.20 1.04
N ARG A 148 8.48 17.17 0.15
CA ARG A 148 8.63 16.88 -1.28
C ARG A 148 9.97 16.17 -1.53
N ASN A 149 9.98 15.23 -2.47
CA ASN A 149 11.19 14.53 -2.86
C ASN A 149 12.13 15.47 -3.64
N THR A 150 13.12 16.04 -2.94
CA THR A 150 14.22 16.81 -3.55
C THR A 150 15.54 16.04 -3.57
N VAL A 151 15.59 14.85 -2.97
CA VAL A 151 16.84 14.07 -2.83
C VAL A 151 17.07 13.15 -4.03
N CYS A 152 15.99 12.69 -4.68
CA CYS A 152 16.04 11.94 -5.94
C CYS A 152 15.06 12.56 -6.95
N PRO A 153 15.39 13.73 -7.54
CA PRO A 153 14.45 14.49 -8.37
C PRO A 153 13.86 13.71 -9.54
N ALA A 154 14.66 12.85 -10.19
CA ALA A 154 14.20 12.02 -11.30
C ALA A 154 13.19 10.93 -10.89
N LEU A 155 13.20 10.51 -9.62
CA LEU A 155 12.18 9.60 -9.09
C LEU A 155 10.89 10.34 -8.67
N ALA A 156 10.93 11.65 -8.47
CA ALA A 156 9.82 12.42 -7.90
C ALA A 156 8.49 12.33 -8.69
N PRO A 157 8.47 12.19 -10.03
CA PRO A 157 7.22 11.96 -10.78
C PRO A 157 6.48 10.68 -10.34
N PHE A 158 7.18 9.69 -9.81
CA PHE A 158 6.57 8.44 -9.32
C PHE A 158 6.55 8.35 -7.79
N LEU A 159 7.57 8.93 -7.14
CA LEU A 159 7.81 8.90 -5.70
C LEU A 159 7.99 10.34 -5.17
N PRO A 160 6.92 11.15 -5.13
CA PRO A 160 7.02 12.58 -4.87
C PRO A 160 7.22 12.95 -3.39
N ILE A 161 7.11 11.99 -2.46
CA ILE A 161 7.04 12.25 -1.01
C ILE A 161 8.20 11.56 -0.28
N ILE A 162 8.85 12.30 0.61
CA ILE A 162 9.73 11.78 1.66
C ILE A 162 8.97 11.83 2.99
N CYS A 163 8.83 10.69 3.66
CA CYS A 163 8.34 10.61 5.03
C CYS A 163 9.53 10.72 6.00
N VAL A 164 9.33 11.42 7.13
CA VAL A 164 10.28 11.47 8.24
C VAL A 164 9.54 11.13 9.54
N GLY A 165 9.93 10.03 10.19
CA GLY A 165 9.39 9.62 11.48
C GLY A 165 9.99 10.39 12.66
N LYS A 166 9.38 10.24 13.84
CA LYS A 166 9.82 10.91 15.08
C LYS A 166 11.28 10.67 15.44
N ASN A 167 11.79 9.47 15.13
CA ASN A 167 13.19 9.07 15.36
C ASN A 167 14.15 9.57 14.26
N GLN A 168 13.71 10.48 13.38
CA GLN A 168 14.48 10.99 12.24
C GLN A 168 14.83 9.91 11.20
N THR A 169 14.16 8.74 11.24
CA THR A 169 14.21 7.78 10.14
C THR A 169 13.39 8.30 8.97
N SER A 170 13.93 8.25 7.77
CA SER A 170 13.25 8.74 6.57
C SER A 170 13.25 7.74 5.41
N TRP A 171 12.23 7.79 4.56
CA TRP A 171 12.06 6.90 3.40
C TRP A 171 11.27 7.62 2.28
N LEU A 172 11.48 7.18 1.03
CA LEU A 172 10.60 7.55 -0.07
C LEU A 172 9.27 6.81 0.07
N ALA A 173 8.18 7.56 0.15
CA ALA A 173 6.85 7.05 0.43
C ALA A 173 6.02 6.85 -0.84
N ALA A 174 4.82 6.30 -0.66
CA ALA A 174 3.89 5.99 -1.76
C ALA A 174 4.50 5.07 -2.83
N ALA A 175 5.46 4.22 -2.44
CA ALA A 175 6.16 3.28 -3.31
C ALA A 175 5.42 1.94 -3.43
N ASN A 176 4.15 1.98 -3.86
CA ASN A 176 3.36 0.79 -4.19
C ASN A 176 2.71 0.92 -5.56
N ASP A 177 2.28 -0.20 -6.15
CA ASP A 177 1.75 -0.24 -7.52
C ASP A 177 0.53 0.67 -7.72
N GLU A 178 -0.29 0.83 -6.70
CA GLU A 178 -1.50 1.65 -6.70
C GLU A 178 -1.15 3.14 -6.81
N MET A 179 -0.17 3.62 -6.05
CA MET A 179 0.28 5.01 -6.13
C MET A 179 1.10 5.28 -7.40
N LEU A 180 1.85 4.30 -7.90
CA LEU A 180 2.48 4.40 -9.23
C LEU A 180 1.42 4.56 -10.33
N LYS A 181 0.30 3.82 -10.26
CA LYS A 181 -0.83 3.99 -11.17
C LYS A 181 -1.47 5.37 -11.04
N VAL A 182 -1.59 5.94 -9.83
CA VAL A 182 -2.06 7.32 -9.65
C VAL A 182 -1.14 8.32 -10.35
N ALA A 183 0.18 8.16 -10.23
CA ALA A 183 1.14 9.00 -10.94
C ALA A 183 0.96 8.89 -12.46
N MET A 184 0.87 7.68 -13.00
CA MET A 184 0.73 7.43 -14.43
C MET A 184 -0.63 7.92 -14.99
N HIS A 185 -1.75 7.54 -14.37
CA HIS A 185 -3.09 7.94 -14.84
C HIS A 185 -3.32 9.44 -14.78
N SER A 186 -2.67 10.15 -13.85
CA SER A 186 -2.74 11.60 -13.77
C SER A 186 -1.77 12.31 -14.72
N GLU A 187 -1.03 11.59 -15.56
CA GLU A 187 0.06 12.13 -16.39
C GLU A 187 1.06 12.95 -15.56
N PHE A 188 1.40 12.48 -14.36
CA PHE A 188 2.26 13.15 -13.39
C PHE A 188 1.72 14.50 -12.83
N LYS A 189 0.45 14.86 -13.07
CA LYS A 189 -0.18 16.05 -12.45
C LYS A 189 -0.32 15.91 -10.94
N SER A 190 -0.77 14.76 -10.45
CA SER A 190 -0.98 14.51 -9.01
C SER A 190 0.33 14.54 -8.21
N PRO A 191 1.45 13.95 -8.68
CA PRO A 191 2.79 14.18 -8.14
C PRO A 191 3.20 15.66 -8.10
N LEU A 192 3.02 16.39 -9.21
CA LEU A 192 3.39 17.81 -9.27
C LEU A 192 2.63 18.64 -8.22
N GLU A 193 1.32 18.43 -8.10
CA GLU A 193 0.50 19.12 -7.11
C GLU A 193 0.96 18.89 -5.66
N ILE A 194 1.40 17.67 -5.31
CA ILE A 194 1.89 17.41 -3.95
C ILE A 194 3.31 17.98 -3.76
N ILE A 195 4.16 17.97 -4.79
CA ILE A 195 5.50 18.57 -4.76
C ILE A 195 5.43 20.09 -4.52
N ASP A 196 4.45 20.76 -5.10
CA ASP A 196 4.29 22.21 -4.95
C ASP A 196 3.67 22.62 -3.61
N THR A 197 3.05 21.68 -2.90
CA THR A 197 2.41 21.94 -1.59
C THR A 197 3.26 21.52 -0.40
N LEU A 198 4.09 20.49 -0.52
CA LEU A 198 4.95 20.02 0.57
C LEU A 198 6.23 20.86 0.71
N PRO A 199 6.73 21.07 1.94
CA PRO A 199 8.00 21.75 2.16
C PRO A 199 9.18 20.89 1.67
N SER A 200 10.33 21.53 1.45
CA SER A 200 11.60 20.82 1.26
C SER A 200 12.02 20.08 2.54
N PRO A 201 12.69 18.92 2.44
CA PRO A 201 13.20 18.21 3.62
C PRO A 201 14.21 19.05 4.39
N PRO A 202 14.33 18.87 5.72
CA PRO A 202 15.37 19.51 6.51
C PRO A 202 16.78 19.15 6.01
N ALA A 203 17.74 20.06 6.15
CA ALA A 203 19.10 19.89 5.62
C ALA A 203 19.79 18.61 6.11
N HIS A 204 19.60 18.21 7.37
CA HIS A 204 20.18 16.99 7.91
C HIS A 204 19.58 15.72 7.27
N ILE A 205 18.30 15.74 6.89
CA ILE A 205 17.67 14.64 6.15
C ILE A 205 18.25 14.58 4.74
N ILE A 206 18.40 15.72 4.06
CA ILE A 206 19.02 15.78 2.73
C ILE A 206 20.45 15.21 2.78
N HIS A 207 21.26 15.58 3.78
CA HIS A 207 22.62 15.09 3.93
C HIS A 207 22.71 13.57 4.15
N LYS A 208 21.81 13.01 4.97
CA LYS A 208 21.70 11.55 5.14
C LYS A 208 21.40 10.86 3.80
N TRP A 209 20.46 11.39 3.03
CA TRP A 209 20.12 10.85 1.71
C TRP A 209 21.29 10.93 0.74
N GLN A 210 22.01 12.05 0.69
CA GLN A 210 23.21 12.20 -0.15
C GLN A 210 24.25 11.10 0.13
N THR A 211 24.54 10.84 1.41
CA THR A 211 25.49 9.78 1.82
C THR A 211 25.06 8.39 1.33
N VAL A 212 23.76 8.13 1.24
CA VAL A 212 23.23 6.87 0.70
C VAL A 212 23.34 6.86 -0.82
N LEU A 213 22.93 7.95 -1.49
CA LEU A 213 22.93 8.06 -2.94
C LEU A 213 24.34 7.97 -3.54
N ASP A 214 25.36 8.47 -2.85
CA ASP A 214 26.77 8.37 -3.26
C ASP A 214 27.22 6.92 -3.43
N LYS A 215 26.67 5.98 -2.63
CA LYS A 215 26.97 4.54 -2.77
C LYS A 215 26.33 3.91 -4.01
N HIS A 216 25.36 4.59 -4.60
CA HIS A 216 24.63 4.18 -5.80
C HIS A 216 24.90 5.10 -6.98
N ALA A 217 26.06 5.76 -7.01
CA ALA A 217 26.41 6.75 -8.02
C ALA A 217 26.35 6.22 -9.48
N HIS A 218 26.45 4.91 -9.66
CA HIS A 218 26.35 4.22 -10.95
C HIS A 218 24.92 4.14 -11.50
N ILE A 219 23.88 4.39 -10.68
CA ILE A 219 22.47 4.33 -11.09
C ILE A 219 22.02 5.74 -11.49
N SER A 220 21.91 6.00 -12.79
CA SER A 220 21.60 7.35 -13.32
C SER A 220 20.33 7.97 -12.74
N LEU A 221 19.25 7.19 -12.58
CA LEU A 221 17.98 7.68 -12.01
C LEU A 221 18.09 8.16 -10.56
N LEU A 222 19.11 7.72 -9.81
CA LEU A 222 19.34 8.12 -8.42
C LEU A 222 20.26 9.35 -8.31
N THR A 223 21.03 9.66 -9.36
CA THR A 223 22.02 10.75 -9.37
C THR A 223 21.66 11.93 -10.24
N GLN A 224 20.61 11.82 -11.05
CA GLN A 224 20.12 12.92 -11.87
C GLN A 224 19.78 14.16 -11.02
N THR A 225 20.37 15.29 -11.42
CA THR A 225 20.18 16.59 -10.77
C THR A 225 19.11 17.41 -11.49
N GLY A 226 18.52 18.37 -10.79
CA GLY A 226 17.42 19.20 -11.30
C GLY A 226 16.32 19.38 -10.27
N SER A 227 15.19 19.93 -10.68
CA SER A 227 14.01 20.05 -9.83
C SER A 227 13.01 18.94 -10.10
N ALA A 228 12.34 18.48 -9.04
CA ALA A 228 11.26 17.49 -9.13
C ALA A 228 10.14 17.94 -10.08
N GLN A 229 9.84 19.25 -10.11
CA GLN A 229 8.86 19.84 -11.02
C GLN A 229 9.28 19.70 -12.48
N ALA A 230 10.55 19.96 -12.80
CA ALA A 230 11.06 19.83 -14.17
C ALA A 230 10.94 18.39 -14.67
N PHE A 231 11.26 17.40 -13.82
CA PHE A 231 11.08 15.99 -14.17
C PHE A 231 9.60 15.62 -14.38
N CYS A 232 8.67 16.15 -13.58
CA CYS A 232 7.24 15.90 -13.79
C CYS A 232 6.79 16.43 -15.17
N GLN A 233 7.24 17.63 -15.55
CA GLN A 233 6.94 18.22 -16.85
C GLN A 233 7.59 17.45 -18.00
N GLN A 234 8.88 17.14 -17.87
CA GLN A 234 9.64 16.40 -18.87
C GLN A 234 9.03 15.03 -19.14
N TYR A 235 8.78 14.23 -18.10
CA TYR A 235 8.23 12.88 -18.24
C TYR A 235 6.81 12.89 -18.81
N ARG A 236 6.05 13.97 -18.56
CA ARG A 236 4.75 14.18 -19.18
C ARG A 236 4.87 14.46 -20.68
N ILE A 237 5.78 15.36 -21.09
CA ILE A 237 6.04 15.70 -22.51
C ILE A 237 6.53 14.46 -23.26
N GLU A 238 7.43 13.69 -22.65
CA GLU A 238 7.96 12.43 -23.18
C GLU A 238 6.97 11.26 -23.11
N GLN A 239 5.75 11.48 -22.57
CA GLN A 239 4.72 10.46 -22.41
C GLN A 239 5.15 9.22 -21.61
N ARG A 240 6.08 9.37 -20.66
CA ARG A 240 6.56 8.29 -19.78
C ARG A 240 5.46 7.65 -18.91
N HIS A 241 4.32 8.31 -18.78
CA HIS A 241 3.15 7.75 -18.11
C HIS A 241 2.51 6.57 -18.87
N LEU A 242 2.84 6.39 -20.15
CA LEU A 242 2.43 5.24 -20.97
C LEU A 242 3.51 4.15 -21.05
N ASP A 243 4.72 4.43 -20.56
CA ASP A 243 5.90 3.58 -20.70
C ASP A 243 6.06 2.68 -19.46
N SER A 244 5.58 1.44 -19.58
CA SER A 244 5.70 0.45 -18.50
C SER A 244 7.14 0.04 -18.22
N ALA A 245 7.99 -0.01 -19.25
CA ALA A 245 9.39 -0.39 -19.10
C ALA A 245 10.14 0.67 -18.29
N PHE A 246 9.89 1.95 -18.57
CA PHE A 246 10.45 3.04 -17.78
C PHE A 246 9.94 3.05 -16.34
N ARG A 247 8.65 2.76 -16.11
CA ARG A 247 8.13 2.56 -14.74
C ARG A 247 8.87 1.43 -14.02
N ASP A 248 9.22 0.35 -14.71
CA ASP A 248 9.98 -0.76 -14.11
C ASP A 248 11.43 -0.35 -13.79
N GLU A 249 12.07 0.45 -14.64
CA GLU A 249 13.38 1.05 -14.34
C GLU A 249 13.35 1.91 -13.06
N ILE A 250 12.29 2.72 -12.88
CA ILE A 250 12.06 3.50 -11.66
C ILE A 250 11.94 2.60 -10.42
N VAL A 251 11.17 1.51 -10.53
CA VAL A 251 11.01 0.54 -9.44
C VAL A 251 12.33 -0.16 -9.12
N ILE A 252 13.09 -0.54 -10.15
CA ILE A 252 14.42 -1.15 -9.99
C ILE A 252 15.36 -0.17 -9.29
N ALA A 253 15.43 1.08 -9.73
CA ALA A 253 16.25 2.11 -9.09
C ALA A 253 15.87 2.30 -7.61
N TYR A 254 14.57 2.42 -7.32
CA TYR A 254 14.07 2.51 -5.94
C TYR A 254 14.44 1.28 -5.10
N SER A 255 14.42 0.07 -5.67
CA SER A 255 14.72 -1.16 -4.93
C SER A 255 16.16 -1.27 -4.43
N HIS A 256 17.09 -0.49 -5.00
CA HIS A 256 18.47 -0.39 -4.51
C HIS A 256 18.60 0.47 -3.26
N LEU A 257 17.61 1.32 -2.96
CA LEU A 257 17.62 2.19 -1.79
C LEU A 257 17.21 1.42 -0.51
N PRO A 258 17.78 1.77 0.65
CA PRO A 258 17.33 1.23 1.92
C PRO A 258 15.87 1.63 2.21
N LYS A 259 15.14 0.76 2.91
CA LYS A 259 13.74 0.99 3.30
C LYS A 259 13.56 2.11 4.34
N GLY A 260 14.64 2.58 4.95
CA GLY A 260 14.68 3.70 5.88
C GLY A 260 16.13 4.07 6.25
N ILE A 261 16.39 5.36 6.45
CA ILE A 261 17.72 5.95 6.77
C ILE A 261 17.66 6.92 7.95
#